data_AF-A0A9D3ZQN3-F1
#
_entry.id   AF-A0A9D3ZQN3-F1
#
_cell.length_a   1.000
_cell.length_b   1.000
_cell.length_c   1.000
_cell.angle_alpha   90.00
_cell.angle_beta   90.00
_cell.angle_gamma   90.00
#
_symmetry.space_group_name_H-M   'P 1'
#
loop_
_entity.id
_entity.type
_entity.pdbx_description
1 polymer ?
#
loop_
_entity_poly.entity_id
_entity_poly.type
_entity_poly.pdbx_seq_one_letter_code
_entity_poly.pdbx_strand_id
1 'polypeptide(L)'
;MDSAIAQKTWELENNILAVEAPDPSSDFIFYYDKVAQAMSLKAKPWANDPYFFKRVKISALALLKMVIHARSGGTIEAGRLKNVVGWYHSHPGYGCWLSGIDVLTQMLNQQFQEPFLAVVIDPTRTVSAGKVDIGAFRTYPEGYKPTDDPISEYQTIPLNKIEDFGVHCKQYYALNITYFKSSLDCHLLDLLWSKYWVNTLSSSPLLGNGDYVAGLSKTSFSTRLDSQNRYLVRPLAKHEMITA
;
A
#
# COMPACT_ATOMS: atom_id res chain seq x y z
N MET A 1 -16.87 -22.00 -6.67
CA MET A 1 -15.60 -22.15 -5.94
C MET A 1 -15.98 -22.30 -4.47
N ASP A 2 -15.54 -23.36 -3.80
CA ASP A 2 -15.85 -23.56 -2.37
C ASP A 2 -15.28 -22.38 -1.55
N SER A 3 -16.08 -21.86 -0.63
CA SER A 3 -15.76 -20.67 0.19
C SER A 3 -14.43 -20.86 0.92
N ALA A 4 -14.19 -22.05 1.46
CA ALA A 4 -12.96 -22.41 2.16
C ALA A 4 -11.72 -22.42 1.25
N ILE A 5 -11.87 -22.79 -0.04
CA ILE A 5 -10.78 -22.79 -1.01
C ILE A 5 -10.39 -21.36 -1.34
N ALA A 6 -11.36 -20.48 -1.60
CA ALA A 6 -11.09 -19.08 -1.94
C ALA A 6 -10.39 -18.33 -0.78
N GLN A 7 -10.74 -18.66 0.47
CA GLN A 7 -10.11 -18.07 1.66
C GLN A 7 -8.64 -18.45 1.77
N LYS A 8 -8.35 -19.76 1.65
CA LYS A 8 -6.96 -20.26 1.67
C LYS A 8 -6.15 -19.69 0.53
N THR A 9 -6.73 -19.53 -0.66
CA THR A 9 -6.07 -18.88 -1.79
C THR A 9 -5.70 -17.44 -1.45
N TRP A 10 -6.62 -16.65 -0.89
CA TRP A 10 -6.32 -15.27 -0.51
C TRP A 10 -5.28 -15.16 0.60
N GLU A 11 -5.35 -16.02 1.62
CA GLU A 11 -4.33 -16.06 2.69
C GLU A 11 -2.93 -16.37 2.11
N LEU A 12 -2.86 -17.34 1.19
CA LEU A 12 -1.62 -17.74 0.53
C LEU A 12 -1.08 -16.64 -0.39
N GLU A 13 -1.93 -16.02 -1.21
CA GLU A 13 -1.54 -14.94 -2.12
C GLU A 13 -1.04 -13.68 -1.39
N ASN A 14 -1.54 -13.44 -0.17
CA ASN A 14 -1.15 -12.31 0.66
C ASN A 14 -0.05 -12.63 1.67
N ASN A 15 0.56 -13.81 1.60
CA ASN A 15 1.58 -14.27 2.56
C ASN A 15 1.11 -14.13 4.03
N ILE A 16 -0.19 -14.30 4.28
CA ILE A 16 -0.72 -14.34 5.62
C ILE A 16 -0.37 -15.73 6.13
N LEU A 17 0.70 -15.83 6.93
CA LEU A 17 1.14 -17.10 7.51
C LEU A 17 -0.06 -17.78 8.17
N ALA A 18 -0.42 -18.96 7.65
CA ALA A 18 -1.32 -19.86 8.34
C ALA A 18 -0.60 -20.25 9.63
N VAL A 19 -1.06 -19.75 10.77
CA VAL A 19 -0.60 -20.25 12.06
C VAL A 19 -1.09 -21.69 12.10
N GLU A 20 -0.18 -22.65 11.90
CA GLU A 20 -0.46 -24.06 12.11
C GLU A 20 -0.82 -24.21 13.60
N ALA A 21 -2.12 -24.36 13.85
CA ALA A 21 -2.77 -24.28 15.16
C ALA A 21 -2.70 -22.88 15.84
N PRO A 22 -3.70 -22.52 16.67
CA PRO A 22 -3.59 -21.33 17.51
C PRO A 22 -2.41 -21.48 18.46
N ASP A 23 -1.25 -20.94 18.08
CA ASP A 23 -0.11 -20.78 18.96
C ASP A 23 -0.48 -19.71 19.99
N PRO A 24 -0.52 -20.01 21.31
CA PRO A 24 -0.74 -19.02 22.35
C PRO A 24 0.26 -17.85 22.27
N SER A 25 1.41 -18.07 21.64
CA SER A 25 2.41 -17.03 21.42
C SER A 25 2.02 -15.99 20.35
N SER A 26 1.15 -16.37 19.40
CA SER A 26 0.62 -15.47 18.38
C SER A 26 -0.26 -14.36 18.96
N ASP A 27 -0.81 -14.55 20.16
CA ASP A 27 -1.60 -13.56 20.86
C ASP A 27 -0.74 -12.53 21.62
N PHE A 28 0.56 -12.80 21.88
CA PHE A 28 1.45 -11.85 22.56
C PHE A 28 1.63 -10.54 21.79
N ILE A 29 1.56 -10.58 20.45
CA ILE A 29 1.64 -9.35 19.63
C ILE A 29 0.44 -8.41 19.86
N PHE A 30 -0.65 -8.93 20.41
CA PHE A 30 -1.83 -8.14 20.76
C PHE A 30 -1.76 -7.58 22.18
N TYR A 31 -0.80 -8.03 23.00
CA TYR A 31 -0.56 -7.49 24.34
C TYR A 31 0.02 -6.07 24.23
N TYR A 32 -0.66 -5.13 24.88
CA TYR A 32 -0.26 -3.73 24.88
C TYR A 32 0.47 -3.39 26.18
N ASP A 33 1.80 -3.31 26.10
CA ASP A 33 2.63 -2.83 27.20
C ASP A 33 2.66 -1.30 27.23
N LYS A 34 1.85 -0.72 28.12
CA LYS A 34 1.77 0.73 28.33
C LYS A 34 3.10 1.35 28.75
N VAL A 35 3.88 0.65 29.57
CA VAL A 35 5.11 1.18 30.16
C VAL A 35 6.20 1.23 29.10
N ALA A 36 6.39 0.12 28.37
CA ALA A 36 7.36 0.06 27.27
C ALA A 36 7.05 1.08 26.16
N GLN A 37 5.77 1.28 25.84
CA GLN A 37 5.33 2.28 24.86
C GLN A 37 5.60 3.71 25.34
N ALA A 38 5.27 4.03 26.61
CA ALA A 38 5.56 5.34 27.17
C ALA A 38 7.06 5.65 27.23
N MET A 39 7.89 4.65 27.56
CA MET A 39 9.35 4.79 27.54
C MET A 39 9.88 5.06 26.12
N SER A 40 9.37 4.33 25.12
CA SER A 40 9.75 4.53 23.72
C SER A 40 9.37 5.91 23.19
N LEU A 41 8.15 6.38 23.52
CA LEU A 41 7.66 7.72 23.19
C LEU A 41 8.48 8.83 23.85
N LYS A 42 9.00 8.59 25.06
CA LYS A 42 9.90 9.52 25.76
C LYS A 42 11.29 9.53 25.13
N ALA A 43 11.83 8.37 24.73
CA ALA A 43 13.17 8.24 24.17
C ALA A 43 13.28 8.77 22.73
N LYS A 44 12.19 8.72 21.95
CA LYS A 44 12.11 9.17 20.54
C LYS A 44 13.30 8.72 19.68
N PRO A 45 13.62 7.41 19.63
CA PRO A 45 14.80 6.93 18.93
C PRO A 45 14.80 7.25 17.42
N TRP A 46 13.63 7.39 16.81
CA TRP A 46 13.45 7.82 15.41
C TRP A 46 13.89 9.26 15.13
N ALA A 47 14.10 10.10 16.14
CA ALA A 47 14.55 11.48 15.93
C ALA A 47 15.99 11.54 15.39
N ASN A 48 16.80 10.50 15.62
CA ASN A 48 18.20 10.46 15.22
C ASN A 48 18.45 9.61 13.95
N ASP A 49 17.47 8.82 13.53
CA ASP A 49 17.57 7.94 12.36
C ASP A 49 16.28 8.01 11.54
N PRO A 50 16.28 8.67 10.36
CA PRO A 50 15.14 8.71 9.45
C PRO A 50 14.62 7.32 9.02
N TYR A 51 15.48 6.29 9.04
CA TYR A 51 15.17 4.91 8.71
C TYR A 51 14.94 4.01 9.94
N PHE A 52 14.70 4.59 11.11
CA PHE A 52 14.44 3.82 12.34
C PHE A 52 13.31 2.79 12.16
N PHE A 53 12.23 3.19 11.49
CA PHE A 53 11.12 2.31 11.16
C PHE A 53 11.35 1.63 9.81
N LYS A 54 11.54 0.31 9.80
CA LYS A 54 11.76 -0.46 8.55
C LYS A 54 10.63 -1.42 8.20
N ARG A 55 9.77 -1.70 9.18
CA ARG A 55 8.73 -2.73 9.09
C ARG A 55 7.44 -2.23 9.71
N VAL A 56 6.32 -2.63 9.13
CA VAL A 56 4.99 -2.46 9.69
C VAL A 56 4.30 -3.82 9.78
N LYS A 57 3.57 -4.03 10.88
CA LYS A 57 2.75 -5.22 11.10
C LYS A 57 1.28 -4.82 11.02
N ILE A 58 0.54 -5.40 10.08
CA ILE A 58 -0.89 -5.12 9.87
C ILE A 58 -1.68 -6.36 10.25
N SER A 59 -2.63 -6.22 11.18
CA SER A 59 -3.52 -7.34 11.53
C SER A 59 -4.42 -7.68 10.35
N ALA A 60 -4.70 -8.96 10.10
CA ALA A 60 -5.57 -9.40 9.01
C ALA A 60 -6.97 -8.75 9.06
N LEU A 61 -7.51 -8.50 10.26
CA LEU A 61 -8.77 -7.78 10.43
C LEU A 61 -8.70 -6.31 9.98
N ALA A 62 -7.59 -5.62 10.30
CA ALA A 62 -7.37 -4.25 9.81
C ALA A 62 -7.22 -4.23 8.30
N LEU A 63 -6.45 -5.16 7.72
CA LEU A 63 -6.32 -5.30 6.27
C LEU A 63 -7.70 -5.46 5.60
N LEU A 64 -8.50 -6.40 6.09
CA LEU A 64 -9.84 -6.66 5.58
C LEU A 64 -10.73 -5.41 5.66
N LYS A 65 -10.73 -4.70 6.80
CA LYS A 65 -11.50 -3.46 6.97
C LYS A 65 -11.07 -2.37 6.02
N MET A 66 -9.77 -2.15 5.87
CA MET A 66 -9.28 -1.10 4.97
C MET A 66 -9.62 -1.42 3.51
N VAL A 67 -9.53 -2.69 3.08
CA VAL A 67 -9.93 -3.11 1.72
C VAL A 67 -11.43 -2.94 1.50
N ILE A 68 -12.27 -3.36 2.45
CA ILE A 68 -13.73 -3.18 2.37
C ILE A 68 -14.07 -1.69 2.33
N HIS A 69 -13.44 -0.87 3.17
CA HIS A 69 -13.64 0.57 3.20
C HIS A 69 -13.24 1.22 1.86
N ALA A 70 -12.05 0.92 1.35
CA ALA A 70 -11.53 1.45 0.09
C ALA A 70 -12.45 1.12 -1.11
N ARG A 71 -13.16 -0.02 -1.06
CA ARG A 71 -14.11 -0.41 -2.10
C ARG A 71 -15.52 0.19 -1.90
N SER A 72 -15.99 0.30 -0.66
CA SER A 72 -17.40 0.64 -0.36
C SER A 72 -17.64 2.11 0.00
N GLY A 73 -16.60 2.86 0.37
CA GLY A 73 -16.69 4.27 0.73
C GLY A 73 -17.42 4.57 2.05
N GLY A 74 -17.66 3.58 2.91
CA GLY A 74 -18.41 3.72 4.18
C GLY A 74 -17.55 3.61 5.44
N THR A 75 -17.92 4.29 6.54
CA THR A 75 -17.16 4.30 7.81
C THR A 75 -17.19 2.95 8.52
N ILE A 76 -16.02 2.38 8.86
CA ILE A 76 -15.92 1.15 9.67
C ILE A 76 -15.19 1.48 10.97
N GLU A 77 -15.95 1.71 12.04
CA GLU A 77 -15.38 1.90 13.37
C GLU A 77 -15.22 0.56 14.10
N ALA A 78 -14.15 0.42 14.87
CA ALA A 78 -13.99 -0.69 15.80
C ALA A 78 -13.37 -0.20 17.11
N GLY A 79 -14.13 -0.37 18.20
CA GLY A 79 -13.79 0.14 19.52
C GLY A 79 -12.71 -0.67 20.23
N ARG A 80 -11.43 -0.41 19.92
CA ARG A 80 -10.31 -0.84 20.76
C ARG A 80 -9.44 0.36 21.09
N LEU A 81 -9.22 0.60 22.38
CA LEU A 81 -8.34 1.67 22.90
C LEU A 81 -6.89 1.37 22.51
N LYS A 82 -6.45 1.88 21.36
CA LYS A 82 -5.06 1.89 20.92
C LYS A 82 -4.70 3.32 20.54
N ASN A 83 -3.42 3.66 20.66
CA ASN A 83 -2.92 4.94 20.18
C ASN A 83 -3.06 4.99 18.66
N VAL A 84 -3.34 6.18 18.13
CA VAL A 84 -3.28 6.43 16.69
C VAL A 84 -1.81 6.36 16.26
N VAL A 85 -1.51 5.54 15.25
CA VAL A 85 -0.14 5.29 14.76
C VAL A 85 0.02 5.61 13.27
N GLY A 86 -1.04 6.11 12.63
CA GLY A 86 -1.04 6.38 11.21
C GLY A 86 -2.42 6.68 10.65
N TRP A 87 -2.44 6.86 9.33
CA TRP A 87 -3.63 7.05 8.51
C TRP A 87 -3.57 6.14 7.28
N TYR A 88 -4.72 5.91 6.66
CA TYR A 88 -4.77 5.19 5.40
C TYR A 88 -5.73 5.86 4.42
N HIS A 89 -5.46 5.73 3.13
CA HIS A 89 -6.34 6.15 2.05
C HIS A 89 -6.23 5.20 0.85
N SER A 90 -7.06 5.44 -0.16
CA SER A 90 -7.13 4.58 -1.35
C SER A 90 -6.72 5.30 -2.61
N HIS A 91 -5.98 4.61 -3.48
CA HIS A 91 -5.61 5.04 -4.83
C HIS A 91 -6.20 4.08 -5.87
N PRO A 92 -7.45 4.28 -6.34
CA PRO A 92 -8.11 3.32 -7.23
C PRO A 92 -7.49 3.30 -8.64
N GLY A 93 -6.74 2.26 -8.98
CA GLY A 93 -6.25 1.95 -10.32
C GLY A 93 -4.86 2.50 -10.68
N TYR A 94 -4.23 3.29 -9.82
CA TYR A 94 -2.95 3.95 -10.12
C TYR A 94 -1.81 3.59 -9.15
N GLY A 95 -2.02 2.61 -8.28
CA GLY A 95 -1.00 2.02 -7.44
C GLY A 95 -0.80 2.71 -6.09
N CYS A 96 0.07 2.12 -5.28
CA CYS A 96 0.30 2.50 -3.89
C CYS A 96 1.60 3.30 -3.79
N TRP A 97 1.46 4.62 -3.70
CA TRP A 97 2.55 5.59 -3.60
C TRP A 97 2.00 6.88 -2.97
N LEU A 98 2.87 7.79 -2.52
CA LEU A 98 2.43 9.08 -1.98
C LEU A 98 2.51 10.17 -3.05
N SER A 99 1.38 10.84 -3.32
CA SER A 99 1.33 12.08 -4.12
C SER A 99 1.93 13.27 -3.37
N GLY A 100 2.11 14.41 -4.05
CA GLY A 100 2.59 15.63 -3.37
C GLY A 100 1.73 16.04 -2.17
N ILE A 101 0.40 15.88 -2.26
CA ILE A 101 -0.52 16.17 -1.14
C ILE A 101 -0.33 15.17 0.00
N ASP A 102 -0.17 13.89 -0.35
CA ASP A 102 0.05 12.83 0.66
C ASP A 102 1.37 13.03 1.39
N VAL A 103 2.44 13.41 0.67
CA VAL A 103 3.74 13.73 1.26
C VAL A 103 3.61 14.90 2.23
N LEU A 104 2.98 16.01 1.84
CA LEU A 104 2.79 17.16 2.73
C LEU A 104 1.97 16.80 3.97
N THR A 105 0.89 16.05 3.78
CA THR A 105 0.03 15.56 4.88
C THR A 105 0.82 14.66 5.83
N GLN A 106 1.61 13.74 5.28
CA GLN A 106 2.41 12.81 6.06
C GLN A 106 3.56 13.51 6.79
N MET A 107 4.22 14.51 6.18
CA MET A 107 5.22 15.34 6.85
C MET A 107 4.62 16.08 8.04
N LEU A 108 3.43 16.69 7.87
CA LEU A 108 2.73 17.38 8.95
C LEU A 108 2.34 16.40 10.08
N ASN A 109 1.84 15.23 9.74
CA ASN A 109 1.51 14.21 10.74
C ASN A 109 2.76 13.70 11.48
N GLN A 110 3.88 13.47 10.78
CA GLN A 110 5.15 13.11 11.41
C GLN A 110 5.75 14.24 12.25
N GLN A 111 5.37 15.50 12.01
CA GLN A 111 5.81 16.63 12.84
C GLN A 111 5.03 16.73 14.16
N PHE A 112 3.72 16.50 14.13
CA PHE A 112 2.84 16.76 15.28
C PHE A 112 2.32 15.50 16.01
N GLN A 113 2.30 14.34 15.35
CA GLN A 113 1.71 13.09 15.86
C GLN A 113 2.69 11.91 15.86
N GLU A 114 3.99 12.19 15.87
CA GLU A 114 5.02 11.16 15.80
C GLU A 114 4.96 10.18 16.99
N PRO A 115 5.02 8.85 16.77
CA PRO A 115 5.32 8.14 15.52
C PRO A 115 4.09 7.90 14.62
N PHE A 116 4.17 8.32 13.34
CA PHE A 116 3.06 8.21 12.38
C PHE A 116 3.46 7.60 11.03
N LEU A 117 2.58 6.84 10.39
CA LEU A 117 2.80 6.28 9.05
C LEU A 117 1.59 6.48 8.12
N ALA A 118 1.82 6.45 6.81
CA ALA A 118 0.77 6.47 5.80
C ALA A 118 0.61 5.08 5.17
N VAL A 119 -0.63 4.62 4.99
CA VAL A 119 -0.95 3.39 4.23
C VAL A 119 -1.77 3.75 2.99
N VAL A 120 -1.40 3.21 1.84
CA VAL A 120 -2.13 3.38 0.58
C VAL A 120 -2.60 2.02 0.10
N ILE A 121 -3.86 1.93 -0.33
CA ILE A 121 -4.46 0.70 -0.87
C ILE A 121 -5.02 0.98 -2.27
N ASP A 122 -4.74 0.11 -3.23
CA ASP A 122 -5.38 0.14 -4.55
C ASP A 122 -6.43 -0.99 -4.64
N PRO A 123 -7.73 -0.69 -4.40
CA PRO A 123 -8.77 -1.71 -4.46
C PRO A 123 -8.99 -2.24 -5.88
N THR A 124 -8.74 -1.43 -6.91
CA THR A 124 -8.96 -1.82 -8.32
C THR A 124 -7.91 -2.83 -8.77
N ARG A 125 -6.64 -2.59 -8.42
CA ARG A 125 -5.56 -3.56 -8.66
C ARG A 125 -5.72 -4.80 -7.81
N THR A 126 -6.16 -4.65 -6.56
CA THR A 126 -6.42 -5.77 -5.66
C THR A 126 -7.40 -6.77 -6.30
N VAL A 127 -8.52 -6.28 -6.82
CA VAL A 127 -9.51 -7.14 -7.51
C VAL A 127 -8.94 -7.73 -8.79
N SER A 128 -8.16 -6.97 -9.55
CA SER A 128 -7.61 -7.41 -10.84
C SER A 128 -6.50 -8.45 -10.70
N ALA A 129 -5.70 -8.38 -9.63
CA ALA A 129 -4.55 -9.23 -9.39
C ALA A 129 -4.84 -10.41 -8.45
N GLY A 130 -5.97 -10.42 -7.73
CA GLY A 130 -6.28 -11.40 -6.68
C GLY A 130 -5.54 -11.15 -5.35
N LYS A 131 -4.41 -10.44 -5.40
CA LYS A 131 -3.57 -10.07 -4.27
C LYS A 131 -3.81 -8.63 -3.83
N VAL A 132 -3.82 -8.35 -2.52
CA VAL A 132 -4.00 -6.99 -1.99
C VAL A 132 -2.80 -6.12 -2.40
N ASP A 133 -3.10 -5.07 -3.15
CA ASP A 133 -2.15 -4.01 -3.50
C ASP A 133 -2.19 -2.95 -2.41
N ILE A 134 -1.14 -2.93 -1.58
CA ILE A 134 -1.01 -2.09 -0.40
C ILE A 134 0.44 -1.67 -0.22
N GLY A 135 0.63 -0.39 0.12
CA GLY A 135 1.92 0.19 0.47
C GLY A 135 1.86 0.90 1.81
N ALA A 136 2.97 0.93 2.53
CA ALA A 136 3.12 1.66 3.79
C ALA A 136 4.36 2.54 3.69
N PHE A 137 4.22 3.81 4.06
CA PHE A 137 5.20 4.84 3.73
C PHE A 137 5.46 5.77 4.91
N ARG A 138 6.68 6.29 4.93
CA ARG A 138 7.10 7.40 5.79
C ARG A 138 7.92 8.39 4.99
N THR A 139 7.75 9.67 5.28
CA THR A 139 8.47 10.76 4.61
C THR A 139 9.81 11.01 5.30
N TYR A 140 10.78 11.45 4.51
CA TYR A 140 12.05 11.94 5.03
C TYR A 140 11.87 13.32 5.68
N PRO A 141 12.68 13.67 6.69
CA PRO A 141 12.74 15.03 7.21
C PRO A 141 13.15 16.05 6.12
N GLU A 142 12.72 17.29 6.28
CA GLU A 142 13.08 18.37 5.36
C GLU A 142 14.61 18.52 5.27
N GLY A 143 15.13 18.64 4.05
CA GLY A 143 16.57 18.76 3.77
C GLY A 143 17.36 17.46 3.78
N TYR A 144 16.77 16.32 4.17
CA TYR A 144 17.42 15.02 4.09
C TYR A 144 17.55 14.55 2.63
N LYS A 145 18.73 14.04 2.25
CA LYS A 145 18.98 13.44 0.94
C LYS A 145 19.33 11.96 1.11
N PRO A 146 18.55 11.03 0.55
CA PRO A 146 18.87 9.61 0.61
C PRO A 146 20.15 9.31 -0.18
N THR A 147 21.03 8.46 0.39
CA THR A 147 22.37 8.12 -0.11
C THR A 147 22.38 6.96 -1.12
N ASP A 148 21.56 7.03 -2.17
CA ASP A 148 21.26 5.96 -3.14
C ASP A 148 20.23 4.92 -2.65
N ASP A 149 19.03 4.98 -3.26
CA ASP A 149 17.92 4.09 -2.95
C ASP A 149 18.03 2.77 -3.72
N PRO A 150 17.68 1.62 -3.11
CA PRO A 150 17.24 0.46 -3.87
C PRO A 150 16.02 0.87 -4.70
N ILE A 151 16.02 0.48 -5.98
CA ILE A 151 14.91 0.74 -6.90
C ILE A 151 13.62 0.24 -6.25
N SER A 152 12.76 1.18 -5.82
CA SER A 152 11.40 0.90 -5.37
C SER A 152 10.72 0.00 -6.41
N GLU A 153 9.98 -1.03 -5.96
CA GLU A 153 9.29 -1.97 -6.85
C GLU A 153 8.58 -1.21 -7.97
N TYR A 154 8.91 -1.56 -9.22
CA TYR A 154 8.45 -0.82 -10.39
C TYR A 154 6.94 -1.01 -10.56
N GLN A 155 6.16 -0.07 -10.02
CA GLN A 155 4.71 -0.10 -10.17
C GLN A 155 4.31 0.54 -11.50
N THR A 156 3.35 -0.06 -12.21
CA THR A 156 2.85 0.52 -13.46
C THR A 156 1.99 1.74 -13.14
N ILE A 157 2.55 2.95 -13.20
CA ILE A 157 1.82 4.19 -12.94
C ILE A 157 1.21 4.72 -14.26
N PRO A 158 -0.07 5.13 -14.26
CA PRO A 158 -0.71 5.79 -15.41
C PRO A 158 0.02 7.09 -15.82
N LEU A 159 0.02 7.39 -17.12
CA LEU A 159 0.76 8.54 -17.67
C LEU A 159 0.34 9.89 -17.09
N ASN A 160 -0.94 10.06 -16.75
CA ASN A 160 -1.45 11.29 -16.14
C ASN A 160 -1.04 11.49 -14.67
N LYS A 161 -0.36 10.52 -14.05
CA LYS A 161 0.12 10.55 -12.66
C LYS A 161 1.63 10.40 -12.53
N ILE A 162 2.33 10.13 -13.63
CA ILE A 162 3.76 9.83 -13.62
C ILE A 162 4.63 11.04 -13.24
N GLU A 163 4.19 12.26 -13.60
CA GLU A 163 4.90 13.49 -13.26
C GLU A 163 4.87 13.74 -11.75
N ASP A 164 3.68 13.70 -11.15
CA ASP A 164 3.48 13.84 -9.70
C ASP A 164 4.27 12.76 -8.93
N PHE A 165 4.19 11.50 -9.37
CA PHE A 165 5.01 10.45 -8.80
C PHE A 165 6.51 10.75 -8.91
N GLY A 166 7.01 11.11 -10.09
CA GLY A 166 8.43 11.31 -10.36
C GLY A 166 9.05 12.46 -9.57
N VAL A 167 8.28 13.49 -9.22
CA VAL A 167 8.73 14.63 -8.41
C VAL A 167 8.85 14.25 -6.94
N HIS A 168 7.94 13.42 -6.43
CA HIS A 168 7.79 13.17 -4.99
C HIS A 168 8.31 11.80 -4.53
N CYS A 169 8.60 10.86 -5.43
CA CYS A 169 9.00 9.49 -5.07
C CYS A 169 10.28 9.37 -4.22
N LYS A 170 11.14 10.39 -4.21
CA LYS A 170 12.37 10.44 -3.39
C LYS A 170 12.17 11.09 -2.03
N GLN A 171 10.96 11.55 -1.71
CA GLN A 171 10.64 12.25 -0.45
C GLN A 171 10.15 11.30 0.64
N TYR A 172 10.00 10.01 0.34
CA TYR A 172 9.53 8.99 1.26
C TYR A 172 10.19 7.64 0.95
N TYR A 173 10.07 6.71 1.89
CA TYR A 173 10.45 5.31 1.71
C TYR A 173 9.30 4.37 2.06
N ALA A 174 9.34 3.19 1.46
CA ALA A 174 8.41 2.11 1.75
C ALA A 174 8.87 1.30 2.97
N LEU A 175 7.94 0.94 3.84
CA LEU A 175 8.15 0.01 4.94
C LEU A 175 7.80 -1.41 4.47
N ASN A 176 8.55 -2.39 4.95
CA ASN A 176 8.23 -3.79 4.69
C ASN A 176 6.98 -4.19 5.50
N ILE A 177 5.89 -4.50 4.79
CA ILE A 177 4.61 -4.90 5.36
C ILE A 177 4.64 -6.39 5.67
N THR A 178 4.28 -6.73 6.91
CA THR A 178 4.04 -8.11 7.32
C THR A 178 2.66 -8.21 7.96
N TYR A 179 2.01 -9.36 7.80
CA TYR A 179 0.67 -9.59 8.33
C TYR A 179 0.70 -10.51 9.53
N PHE A 180 -0.28 -10.35 10.42
CA PHE A 180 -0.50 -11.25 11.54
C PHE A 180 -2.01 -11.39 11.82
N LYS A 181 -2.40 -12.50 12.44
CA LYS A 181 -3.78 -12.76 12.88
C LYS A 181 -3.75 -13.42 14.25
N SER A 182 -4.70 -13.06 15.11
CA SER A 182 -4.96 -13.76 16.38
C SER A 182 -5.77 -15.03 16.15
N SER A 183 -5.82 -15.88 17.17
CA SER A 183 -6.75 -17.01 17.24
C SER A 183 -8.23 -16.58 17.05
N LEU A 184 -8.62 -15.42 17.59
CA LEU A 184 -9.96 -14.85 17.40
C LEU A 184 -10.16 -14.30 15.98
N ASP A 185 -9.14 -13.65 15.41
CA ASP A 185 -9.22 -13.15 14.03
C ASP A 185 -9.42 -14.29 13.04
N CYS A 186 -8.81 -15.46 13.23
CA CYS A 186 -9.06 -16.64 12.39
C CYS A 186 -10.56 -16.98 12.33
N HIS A 187 -11.21 -17.14 13.50
CA HIS A 187 -12.64 -17.46 13.56
C HIS A 187 -13.51 -16.34 12.97
N LEU A 188 -13.16 -15.08 13.23
CA LEU A 188 -13.93 -13.94 12.74
C LEU A 188 -13.78 -13.78 11.22
N LEU A 189 -12.59 -14.06 10.67
CA LEU A 189 -12.34 -14.08 9.24
C LEU A 189 -13.14 -15.20 8.56
N ASP A 190 -13.22 -16.40 9.13
CA ASP A 190 -14.03 -17.49 8.59
C ASP A 190 -15.52 -17.08 8.47
N LEU A 191 -16.05 -16.42 9.50
CA LEU A 191 -17.44 -15.92 9.53
C LEU A 191 -17.70 -14.74 8.58
N LEU A 192 -16.74 -13.82 8.45
CA LEU A 192 -16.85 -12.70 7.51
C LEU A 192 -16.70 -13.16 6.07
N TRP A 193 -15.82 -14.12 5.82
CA TRP A 193 -15.55 -14.66 4.51
C TRP A 193 -16.80 -15.30 3.90
N SER A 194 -17.50 -16.12 4.69
CA SER A 194 -18.75 -16.76 4.25
C SER A 194 -19.87 -15.77 3.94
N LYS A 195 -19.88 -14.59 4.58
CA LYS A 195 -20.94 -13.57 4.42
C LYS A 195 -20.66 -12.54 3.34
N TYR A 196 -19.41 -12.08 3.20
CA TYR A 196 -19.06 -10.94 2.34
C TYR A 196 -18.24 -11.33 1.11
N TRP A 197 -17.45 -12.40 1.21
CA TRP A 197 -16.48 -12.73 0.17
C TRP A 197 -17.02 -13.66 -0.90
N VAL A 198 -17.96 -14.55 -0.54
CA VAL A 198 -18.73 -15.33 -1.52
C VAL A 198 -19.38 -14.40 -2.55
N ASN A 199 -19.92 -13.25 -2.15
CA ASN A 199 -20.54 -12.29 -3.08
C ASN A 199 -19.53 -11.38 -3.80
N THR A 200 -18.32 -11.24 -3.28
CA THR A 200 -17.27 -10.33 -3.80
C THR A 200 -16.34 -11.00 -4.81
N LEU A 201 -16.02 -12.28 -4.61
CA LEU A 201 -15.19 -13.06 -5.55
C LEU A 201 -16.04 -13.90 -6.52
N SER A 202 -17.34 -14.08 -6.27
CA SER A 202 -18.25 -14.67 -7.26
C SER A 202 -18.72 -13.69 -8.33
N SER A 203 -18.56 -12.37 -8.11
CA SER A 203 -18.75 -11.39 -9.18
C SER A 203 -17.61 -11.53 -10.19
N SER A 204 -17.95 -11.79 -11.45
CA SER A 204 -16.97 -11.97 -12.53
C SER A 204 -16.01 -10.78 -12.60
N PRO A 205 -14.68 -10.99 -12.50
CA PRO A 205 -13.68 -9.92 -12.60
C PRO A 205 -13.81 -9.10 -13.89
N LEU A 206 -14.28 -9.73 -14.97
CA LEU A 206 -14.49 -9.10 -16.27
C LEU A 206 -15.72 -8.15 -16.30
N LEU A 207 -16.75 -8.43 -15.51
CA LEU A 207 -17.96 -7.60 -15.47
C LEU A 207 -17.80 -6.41 -14.52
N GLY A 208 -17.01 -6.55 -13.45
CA GLY A 208 -16.75 -5.46 -12.49
C GLY A 208 -15.63 -4.51 -12.92
N ASN A 209 -14.60 -5.01 -13.62
CA ASN A 209 -13.39 -4.23 -13.97
C ASN A 209 -13.22 -4.02 -15.48
N GLY A 210 -14.25 -4.26 -16.29
CA GLY A 210 -14.18 -4.13 -17.76
C GLY A 210 -13.64 -2.78 -18.22
N ASP A 211 -14.10 -1.68 -17.59
CA ASP A 211 -13.66 -0.32 -17.91
C ASP A 211 -12.20 -0.05 -17.50
N TYR A 212 -11.73 -0.64 -16.39
CA TYR A 212 -10.34 -0.51 -15.96
C TYR A 212 -9.38 -1.24 -16.91
N VAL A 213 -9.70 -2.49 -17.27
CA VAL A 213 -8.90 -3.29 -18.21
C VAL A 213 -8.91 -2.65 -19.60
N ALA A 214 -10.06 -2.15 -20.06
CA ALA A 214 -10.18 -1.42 -21.31
C ALA A 214 -9.41 -0.08 -21.29
N GLY A 215 -9.38 0.62 -20.15
CA GLY A 215 -8.61 1.84 -19.96
C GLY A 215 -7.09 1.60 -19.98
N LEU A 216 -6.62 0.54 -19.32
CA LEU A 216 -5.20 0.17 -19.39
C LEU A 216 -4.74 -0.14 -20.82
N SER A 217 -5.54 -0.88 -21.60
CA SER A 217 -5.19 -1.23 -22.98
C SER A 217 -5.24 -0.04 -23.94
N LYS A 218 -6.29 0.80 -23.86
CA LYS A 218 -6.48 1.91 -24.81
C LYS A 218 -5.56 3.10 -24.55
N THR A 219 -5.38 3.54 -23.30
CA THR A 219 -4.68 4.80 -22.99
C THR A 219 -3.24 4.59 -22.55
N SER A 220 -2.89 3.48 -21.91
CA SER A 220 -1.53 3.29 -21.38
C SER A 220 -0.61 2.62 -22.40
N PHE A 221 -1.08 1.57 -23.08
CA PHE A 221 -0.27 0.86 -24.08
C PHE A 221 -0.19 1.62 -25.42
N SER A 222 -1.30 2.11 -25.96
CA SER A 222 -1.30 2.86 -27.23
C SER A 222 -0.45 4.13 -27.12
N THR A 223 -0.61 4.91 -26.05
CA THR A 223 0.17 6.14 -25.86
C THR A 223 1.64 5.87 -25.57
N ARG A 224 2.00 4.75 -24.90
CA ARG A 224 3.40 4.33 -24.75
C ARG A 224 4.02 3.92 -26.09
N LEU A 225 3.31 3.16 -26.91
CA LEU A 225 3.74 2.81 -28.28
C LEU A 225 3.89 4.06 -29.15
N ASP A 226 2.94 5.00 -29.11
CA ASP A 226 3.03 6.27 -29.85
C ASP A 226 4.15 7.16 -29.36
N SER A 227 4.44 7.16 -28.04
CA SER A 227 5.57 7.89 -27.48
C SER A 227 6.90 7.29 -27.94
N GLN A 228 7.06 5.96 -27.90
CA GLN A 228 8.28 5.28 -28.38
C GLN A 228 8.46 5.40 -29.90
N ASN A 229 7.38 5.30 -30.69
CA ASN A 229 7.43 5.54 -32.13
C ASN A 229 7.84 6.99 -32.44
N ARG A 230 7.40 7.99 -31.67
CA ARG A 230 7.84 9.38 -31.86
C ARG A 230 9.32 9.60 -31.52
N TYR A 231 9.90 8.81 -30.62
CA TYR A 231 11.35 8.83 -30.37
C TYR A 231 12.16 8.11 -31.46
N LEU A 232 11.61 7.05 -32.05
CA LEU A 232 12.26 6.30 -33.13
C LEU A 232 12.19 7.00 -34.51
N VAL A 233 11.24 7.91 -34.71
CA VAL A 233 10.98 8.59 -36.00
C VAL A 233 11.56 10.01 -36.07
N ARG A 234 12.36 10.46 -35.09
CA ARG A 234 13.09 11.74 -35.25
C ARG A 234 14.11 11.63 -36.39
N PRO A 235 14.04 12.46 -37.46
CA PRO A 235 15.08 12.50 -38.46
C PRO A 235 16.37 12.98 -37.80
N LEU A 236 17.49 12.30 -38.10
CA LEU A 236 18.84 12.76 -37.76
C LEU A 236 19.03 14.18 -38.29
N ALA A 237 18.88 15.18 -37.42
CA ALA A 237 19.23 16.55 -37.73
C ALA A 237 20.75 16.61 -37.91
N LYS A 238 21.16 17.06 -39.11
CA LYS A 238 22.54 17.15 -39.58
C LYS A 238 23.39 17.97 -38.62
N HIS A 239 24.62 17.51 -38.40
CA HIS A 239 25.70 18.28 -37.80
C HIS A 239 25.91 19.60 -38.53
N GLU A 240 25.96 20.72 -37.81
CA GLU A 240 26.78 21.87 -38.20
C GLU A 240 27.66 22.26 -37.02
N MET A 241 28.97 22.15 -37.28
CA MET A 241 30.07 22.66 -36.48
C MET A 241 30.01 24.18 -36.42
N ILE A 242 30.27 24.74 -35.25
CA ILE A 242 30.91 26.06 -35.16
C ILE A 242 32.09 25.94 -34.19
N THR A 243 33.28 25.98 -34.78
CA THR A 243 34.58 26.20 -34.14
C THR A 243 34.76 27.67 -33.78
N ALA A 244 35.39 27.89 -32.61
CA ALA A 244 35.98 29.13 -32.06
C ALA A 244 35.07 30.34 -31.90
#